data_AF-A0A9X4ESP5-F1
#
_entry.id   AF-A0A9X4ESP5-F1
#
_cell.length_a   1.000
_cell.length_b   1.000
_cell.length_c   1.000
_cell.angle_alpha   90.00
_cell.angle_beta   90.00
_cell.angle_gamma   90.00
#
_symmetry.space_group_name_H-M   'P 1'
#
loop_
_entity.id
_entity.type
_entity.pdbx_description
1 polymer ?
#
loop_
_entity_poly.entity_id
_entity_poly.type
_entity_poly.pdbx_seq_one_letter_code
_entity_poly.pdbx_strand_id
1 'polypeptide(L)'
;MQKTIILILLTFTILFSSCQFNQSANKDLITGAYSRGDGLGSDDVLIEVNGKVEKRNEFVFGEKVNLVFNNVTGLTKLDENTYPGLSMYIVKNEKDTVLSNPDLLGNITDGTALSPLKLQANFRAALAYQNNEKYKAYLQIWDKKGEGKFNYELPFTIKENDLLKITNNDIEYTNIYLWNETLKQPVFDKNISPEHLFILIIEGAKGLELSDNKVFPVFSLELSDNKGGKIISNPNLLSAYKEGVDPKALENQLTAKISFSKGKISNPCKLVAKLKDENSSKEITVTTELVIN
;
A
#
# COMPACT_ATOMS: atom_id res chain seq x y z
N MET A 1 -37.74 43.80 -41.67
CA MET A 1 -36.63 42.83 -41.83
C MET A 1 -35.53 42.97 -40.77
N GLN A 2 -34.96 44.16 -40.55
CA GLN A 2 -33.88 44.37 -39.56
C GLN A 2 -34.25 43.97 -38.11
N LYS A 3 -35.47 44.28 -37.66
CA LYS A 3 -35.95 43.91 -36.31
C LYS A 3 -36.14 42.40 -36.11
N THR A 4 -36.45 41.66 -37.18
CA THR A 4 -36.65 40.20 -37.15
C THR A 4 -35.31 39.46 -37.08
N ILE A 5 -34.28 39.97 -37.76
CA ILE A 5 -32.92 39.42 -37.73
C ILE A 5 -32.28 39.60 -36.34
N ILE A 6 -32.50 40.75 -35.69
CA ILE A 6 -32.00 41.00 -34.33
C ILE A 6 -32.67 40.08 -33.30
N LEU A 7 -33.97 39.78 -33.46
CA LEU A 7 -34.70 38.88 -32.56
C LEU A 7 -34.22 37.42 -32.67
N ILE A 8 -33.90 36.97 -33.89
CA ILE A 8 -33.33 35.64 -34.17
C ILE A 8 -31.90 35.52 -33.62
N LEU A 9 -31.10 36.59 -33.72
CA LEU A 9 -29.73 36.60 -33.20
C LEU A 9 -29.71 36.56 -31.65
N LEU A 10 -30.66 37.25 -30.99
CA LEU A 10 -30.80 37.22 -29.52
C LEU A 10 -31.29 35.87 -28.98
N THR A 11 -32.15 35.16 -29.72
CA THR A 11 -32.61 33.82 -29.34
C THR A 11 -31.53 32.75 -29.52
N PHE A 12 -30.63 32.93 -30.49
CA PHE A 12 -29.50 32.03 -30.70
C PHE A 12 -28.46 32.10 -29.56
N THR A 13 -28.21 33.28 -28.99
CA THR A 13 -27.27 33.43 -27.86
C THR A 13 -27.76 32.88 -26.53
N ILE A 14 -29.08 32.75 -26.34
CA ILE A 14 -29.67 32.19 -25.10
C ILE A 14 -29.58 30.65 -25.08
N LEU A 15 -29.58 29.99 -26.25
CA LEU A 15 -29.52 28.53 -26.35
C LEU A 15 -28.12 27.94 -26.09
N PHE A 16 -27.05 28.74 -26.13
CA PHE A 16 -25.69 28.29 -25.77
C PHE A 16 -25.30 28.57 -24.31
N SER A 17 -26.23 29.10 -23.51
CA SER A 17 -26.03 29.34 -22.07
C SER A 17 -26.55 28.19 -21.19
N SER A 18 -26.65 26.97 -21.72
CA SER A 18 -26.80 25.77 -20.86
C SER A 18 -25.44 25.49 -20.21
N CYS A 19 -25.16 26.22 -19.13
CA CYS A 19 -24.07 25.92 -18.20
C CYS A 19 -24.03 24.42 -17.88
N GLN A 20 -22.83 23.85 -17.80
CA GLN A 20 -22.54 22.48 -17.37
C GLN A 20 -22.95 22.25 -15.90
N PHE A 21 -24.24 22.32 -15.57
CA PHE A 21 -24.78 22.21 -14.21
C PHE A 21 -24.60 20.82 -13.58
N ASN A 22 -24.25 19.80 -14.37
CA ASN A 22 -24.00 18.44 -13.90
C ASN A 22 -22.53 18.14 -13.58
N GLN A 23 -21.65 19.15 -13.62
CA GLN A 23 -20.25 18.97 -13.25
C GLN A 23 -19.97 19.50 -11.85
N SER A 24 -19.27 18.69 -11.05
CA SER A 24 -18.78 19.07 -9.72
C SER A 24 -17.27 18.90 -9.68
N ALA A 25 -16.60 19.71 -8.86
CA ALA A 25 -15.18 19.55 -8.60
C ALA A 25 -14.87 19.88 -7.14
N ASN A 26 -14.02 19.08 -6.51
CA ASN A 26 -13.57 19.30 -5.14
C ASN A 26 -12.07 19.02 -5.03
N LYS A 27 -11.39 19.76 -4.16
CA LYS A 27 -9.99 19.51 -3.80
C LYS A 27 -9.86 19.45 -2.29
N ASP A 28 -9.37 18.33 -1.77
CA ASP A 28 -8.95 18.23 -0.37
C ASP A 28 -7.59 18.89 -0.23
N LEU A 29 -7.53 19.98 0.54
CA LEU A 29 -6.30 20.74 0.76
C LEU A 29 -5.29 20.01 1.65
N ILE A 30 -5.70 18.99 2.41
CA ILE A 30 -4.80 18.24 3.29
C ILE A 30 -4.07 17.13 2.52
N THR A 31 -4.83 16.33 1.78
CA THR A 31 -4.27 15.19 1.01
C THR A 31 -3.86 15.58 -0.40
N GLY A 32 -4.26 16.76 -0.87
CA GLY A 32 -4.11 17.17 -2.26
C GLY A 32 -5.03 16.42 -3.22
N ALA A 33 -5.92 15.55 -2.70
CA ALA A 33 -6.82 14.78 -3.51
C ALA A 33 -7.78 15.69 -4.30
N TYR A 34 -8.10 15.27 -5.51
CA TYR A 34 -8.97 16.01 -6.41
C TYR A 34 -10.08 15.09 -6.91
N SER A 35 -11.32 15.56 -6.88
CA SER A 35 -12.45 14.84 -7.46
C SER A 35 -13.18 15.71 -8.49
N ARG A 36 -13.74 15.05 -9.50
CA ARG A 36 -14.58 15.69 -10.51
C ARG A 36 -15.71 14.76 -10.94
N GLY A 37 -16.94 15.18 -10.67
CA GLY A 37 -18.15 14.56 -11.19
C GLY A 37 -18.56 15.15 -12.53
N ASP A 38 -19.09 14.31 -13.40
CA ASP A 38 -19.78 14.66 -14.64
C ASP A 38 -21.01 13.74 -14.76
N GLY A 39 -22.15 14.19 -14.22
CA GLY A 39 -23.36 13.38 -14.12
C GLY A 39 -23.37 12.36 -12.98
N LEU A 40 -22.23 12.06 -12.34
CA LEU A 40 -22.15 11.28 -11.09
C LEU A 40 -21.57 12.11 -9.94
N GLY A 41 -21.96 11.75 -8.72
CA GLY A 41 -21.47 12.36 -7.49
C GLY A 41 -21.18 11.33 -6.40
N SER A 42 -20.48 11.77 -5.36
CA SER A 42 -20.26 11.04 -4.11
C SER A 42 -20.23 12.09 -2.99
N ASP A 43 -20.81 11.77 -1.83
CA ASP A 43 -20.87 12.71 -0.70
C ASP A 43 -19.45 13.03 -0.19
N ASP A 44 -18.63 11.99 -0.02
CA ASP A 44 -17.23 12.08 0.35
C ASP A 44 -16.44 10.84 -0.11
N VAL A 45 -15.12 10.99 -0.07
CA VAL A 45 -14.17 9.89 -0.29
C VAL A 45 -13.29 9.77 0.95
N LEU A 46 -13.44 8.67 1.69
CA LEU A 46 -12.64 8.39 2.86
C LEU A 46 -11.38 7.62 2.47
N ILE A 47 -10.25 7.98 3.07
CA ILE A 47 -9.01 7.21 3.02
C ILE A 47 -8.94 6.39 4.30
N GLU A 48 -8.97 5.08 4.16
CA GLU A 48 -8.73 4.15 5.26
C GLU A 48 -7.34 3.53 5.09
N VAL A 49 -6.52 3.60 6.14
CA VAL A 49 -5.22 2.93 6.19
C VAL A 49 -5.25 1.84 7.25
N ASN A 50 -5.01 0.60 6.83
CA ASN A 50 -5.12 -0.59 7.69
C ASN A 50 -6.44 -0.65 8.47
N GLY A 51 -7.54 -0.19 7.86
CA GLY A 51 -8.89 -0.21 8.44
C GLY A 51 -9.24 0.97 9.36
N LYS A 52 -8.35 1.96 9.51
CA LYS A 52 -8.63 3.19 10.25
C LYS A 52 -8.79 4.35 9.27
N VAL A 53 -9.80 5.20 9.49
CA VAL A 53 -9.98 6.42 8.69
C VAL A 53 -8.84 7.39 9.02
N GLU A 54 -8.17 7.86 7.99
CA GLU A 54 -6.99 8.71 8.07
C GLU A 54 -7.12 9.91 7.13
N LYS A 55 -6.43 11.01 7.45
CA LYS A 55 -6.38 12.21 6.60
C LYS A 55 -4.96 12.57 6.25
N ARG A 56 -4.29 11.64 5.57
CA ARG A 56 -2.90 11.76 5.08
C ARG A 56 -2.73 11.09 3.73
N ASN A 57 -1.65 11.45 3.05
CA ASN A 57 -1.25 10.88 1.77
C ASN A 57 0.23 10.48 1.73
N GLU A 58 0.89 10.40 2.88
CA GLU A 58 2.18 9.73 3.02
C GLU A 58 1.91 8.38 3.68
N PHE A 59 2.21 7.28 2.99
CA PHE A 59 1.93 5.92 3.44
C PHE A 59 3.23 5.19 3.81
N VAL A 60 3.17 4.37 4.85
CA VAL A 60 4.29 3.49 5.23
C VAL A 60 4.30 2.29 4.28
N PHE A 61 5.50 1.85 3.91
CA PHE A 61 5.68 0.69 3.02
C PHE A 61 4.84 -0.52 3.47
N GLY A 62 4.01 -0.99 2.55
CA GLY A 62 3.16 -2.16 2.71
C GLY A 62 1.83 -1.94 3.44
N GLU A 63 1.51 -0.71 3.88
CA GLU A 63 0.18 -0.37 4.40
C GLU A 63 -0.92 -0.70 3.36
N LYS A 64 -2.07 -1.18 3.83
CA LYS A 64 -3.26 -1.31 2.99
C LYS A 64 -4.00 0.02 2.98
N VAL A 65 -4.14 0.61 1.81
CA VAL A 65 -4.92 1.83 1.59
C VAL A 65 -6.24 1.45 0.91
N ASN A 66 -7.35 1.89 1.49
CA ASN A 66 -8.69 1.68 0.96
C ASN A 66 -9.37 3.05 0.77
N LEU A 67 -9.87 3.28 -0.45
CA LEU A 67 -10.59 4.49 -0.83
C LEU A 67 -12.07 4.14 -0.86
N VAL A 68 -12.85 4.79 0.00
CA VAL A 68 -14.27 4.50 0.20
C VAL A 68 -15.10 5.68 -0.31
N PHE A 69 -15.82 5.46 -1.40
CA PHE A 69 -16.73 6.43 -2.00
C PHE A 69 -18.12 6.22 -1.38
N ASN A 70 -18.55 7.15 -0.53
CA ASN A 70 -19.86 7.05 0.12
C ASN A 70 -20.95 7.70 -0.73
N ASN A 71 -22.12 7.08 -0.69
CA ASN A 71 -23.35 7.57 -1.30
C ASN A 71 -23.14 8.01 -2.76
N VAL A 72 -22.67 7.08 -3.60
CA VAL A 72 -22.49 7.34 -5.03
C VAL A 72 -23.87 7.54 -5.67
N THR A 73 -24.05 8.65 -6.36
CA THR A 73 -25.33 9.10 -6.94
C THR A 73 -25.20 9.45 -8.42
N GLY A 74 -26.34 9.57 -9.10
CA GLY A 74 -26.42 9.92 -10.52
C GLY A 74 -26.38 8.73 -11.48
N LEU A 75 -26.24 7.50 -10.96
CA LEU A 75 -26.28 6.29 -11.77
C LEU A 75 -27.69 6.06 -12.35
N THR A 76 -27.75 5.66 -13.60
CA THR A 76 -28.97 5.22 -14.27
C THR A 76 -29.49 3.96 -13.59
N LYS A 77 -30.74 4.01 -13.14
CA LYS A 77 -31.45 2.84 -12.64
C LYS A 77 -32.10 2.10 -13.80
N LEU A 78 -31.89 0.80 -13.86
CA LEU A 78 -32.71 -0.11 -14.64
C LEU A 78 -33.45 -1.00 -13.64
N ASP A 79 -34.77 -0.89 -13.62
CA ASP A 79 -35.60 -1.37 -12.52
C ASP A 79 -35.13 -0.80 -11.17
N GLU A 80 -34.78 -1.67 -10.20
CA GLU A 80 -34.28 -1.27 -8.88
C GLU A 80 -32.73 -1.32 -8.77
N ASN A 81 -32.03 -1.68 -9.85
CA ASN A 81 -30.59 -1.89 -9.84
C ASN A 81 -29.82 -0.75 -10.53
N THR A 82 -28.60 -0.54 -10.06
CA THR A 82 -27.57 0.31 -10.71
C THR A 82 -26.37 -0.54 -11.12
N TYR A 83 -25.63 -0.08 -12.14
CA TYR A 83 -24.53 -0.84 -12.74
C TYR A 83 -23.25 0.01 -12.78
N PRO A 84 -22.61 0.27 -11.64
CA PRO A 84 -21.36 1.02 -11.61
C PRO A 84 -20.21 0.20 -12.19
N GLY A 85 -19.31 0.87 -12.90
CA GLY A 85 -17.93 0.43 -13.07
C GLY A 85 -17.00 1.24 -12.19
N LEU A 86 -15.86 0.66 -11.82
CA LEU A 86 -14.84 1.32 -11.00
C LEU A 86 -13.46 0.86 -11.45
N SER A 87 -12.56 1.78 -11.77
CA SER A 87 -11.19 1.50 -12.16
C SER A 87 -10.21 2.15 -11.19
N MET A 88 -8.99 1.62 -11.14
CA MET A 88 -7.89 2.21 -10.40
C MET A 88 -6.57 1.98 -11.13
N TYR A 89 -5.81 3.05 -11.29
CA TYR A 89 -4.45 3.05 -11.80
C TYR A 89 -3.53 3.75 -10.80
N ILE A 90 -2.29 3.29 -10.66
CA ILE A 90 -1.27 4.01 -9.91
C ILE A 90 -0.13 4.34 -10.86
N VAL A 91 0.21 5.62 -10.94
CA VAL A 91 1.28 6.12 -11.79
C VAL A 91 2.40 6.69 -10.92
N LYS A 92 3.63 6.27 -11.21
CA LYS A 92 4.87 6.75 -10.61
C LYS A 92 5.43 7.91 -11.43
N ASN A 93 5.75 9.02 -10.78
CA ASN A 93 6.32 10.24 -11.35
C ASN A 93 5.62 10.73 -12.62
N GLU A 94 4.29 10.53 -12.71
CA GLU A 94 3.46 10.88 -13.87
C GLU A 94 3.87 10.20 -15.19
N LYS A 95 4.63 9.10 -15.14
CA LYS A 95 5.17 8.40 -16.31
C LYS A 95 4.84 6.92 -16.32
N ASP A 96 5.22 6.20 -15.26
CA ASP A 96 5.18 4.74 -15.26
C ASP A 96 3.94 4.23 -14.52
N THR A 97 3.09 3.46 -15.18
CA THR A 97 1.97 2.78 -14.51
C THR A 97 2.49 1.56 -13.73
N VAL A 98 2.38 1.61 -12.40
CA VAL A 98 2.83 0.54 -11.49
C VAL A 98 1.68 -0.36 -11.01
N LEU A 99 0.44 0.06 -11.21
CA LEU A 99 -0.76 -0.74 -10.97
C LEU A 99 -1.83 -0.36 -11.99
N SER A 100 -2.53 -1.35 -12.55
CA SER A 100 -3.58 -1.16 -13.55
C SER A 100 -4.73 -2.14 -13.31
N ASN A 101 -5.88 -1.63 -12.86
CA ASN A 101 -7.12 -2.38 -12.70
C ASN A 101 -8.24 -1.65 -13.46
N PRO A 102 -8.54 -2.07 -14.70
CA PRO A 102 -9.48 -1.34 -15.56
C PRO A 102 -10.96 -1.50 -15.18
N ASP A 103 -11.35 -2.58 -14.50
CA ASP A 103 -12.68 -2.73 -13.92
C ASP A 103 -12.64 -3.65 -12.67
N LEU A 104 -12.61 -3.03 -11.50
CA LEU A 104 -12.66 -3.69 -10.19
C LEU A 104 -14.02 -4.36 -9.92
N LEU A 105 -15.07 -3.98 -10.65
CA LEU A 105 -16.43 -4.50 -10.53
C LEU A 105 -16.84 -5.33 -11.76
N GLY A 106 -15.87 -5.73 -12.60
CA GLY A 106 -16.14 -6.45 -13.85
C GLY A 106 -16.86 -7.79 -13.65
N ASN A 107 -16.69 -8.41 -12.47
CA ASN A 107 -17.36 -9.66 -12.10
C ASN A 107 -18.80 -9.48 -11.60
N ILE A 108 -19.27 -8.24 -11.44
CA ILE A 108 -20.66 -7.94 -11.04
C ILE A 108 -21.46 -7.58 -12.28
N THR A 109 -22.17 -8.55 -12.84
CA THR A 109 -22.95 -8.39 -14.08
C THR A 109 -24.39 -7.96 -13.84
N ASP A 110 -24.97 -8.35 -12.71
CA ASP A 110 -26.42 -8.25 -12.47
C ASP A 110 -26.83 -6.89 -11.86
N GLY A 111 -25.85 -6.04 -11.59
CA GLY A 111 -26.04 -4.74 -10.94
C GLY A 111 -26.19 -4.86 -9.43
N THR A 112 -26.56 -3.75 -8.79
CA THR A 112 -26.76 -3.67 -7.33
C THR A 112 -27.91 -2.75 -6.97
N ALA A 113 -28.74 -3.18 -6.01
CA ALA A 113 -29.82 -2.40 -5.41
C ALA A 113 -29.37 -1.65 -4.13
N LEU A 114 -28.07 -1.58 -3.85
CA LEU A 114 -27.55 -0.94 -2.63
C LEU A 114 -27.92 0.56 -2.59
N SER A 115 -28.49 0.98 -1.46
CA SER A 115 -28.83 2.38 -1.18
C SER A 115 -28.64 2.66 0.32
N PRO A 116 -27.76 3.59 0.72
CA PRO A 116 -26.84 4.35 -0.14
C PRO A 116 -25.77 3.45 -0.78
N LEU A 117 -25.39 3.73 -2.03
CA LEU A 117 -24.36 2.98 -2.71
C LEU A 117 -22.97 3.37 -2.18
N LYS A 118 -22.24 2.38 -1.67
CA LYS A 118 -20.84 2.51 -1.24
C LYS A 118 -19.94 1.71 -2.18
N LEU A 119 -18.93 2.35 -2.76
CA LEU A 119 -17.92 1.71 -3.60
C LEU A 119 -16.55 1.79 -2.94
N GLN A 120 -15.70 0.80 -3.22
CA GLN A 120 -14.37 0.71 -2.60
C GLN A 120 -13.31 0.30 -3.61
N ALA A 121 -12.14 0.93 -3.54
CA ALA A 121 -10.94 0.53 -4.25
C ALA A 121 -9.77 0.50 -3.28
N ASN A 122 -8.95 -0.54 -3.33
CA ASN A 122 -7.83 -0.68 -2.40
C ASN A 122 -6.54 -1.07 -3.12
N PHE A 123 -5.42 -0.62 -2.56
CA PHE A 123 -4.08 -1.02 -2.97
C PHE A 123 -3.19 -1.25 -1.74
N ARG A 124 -2.07 -1.93 -1.94
CA ARG A 124 -0.99 -1.99 -0.94
C ARG A 124 0.09 -0.99 -1.32
N ALA A 125 0.55 -0.22 -0.35
CA ALA A 125 1.65 0.73 -0.45
C ALA A 125 3.03 0.04 -0.51
N ALA A 126 3.12 -1.11 -1.19
CA ALA A 126 4.36 -1.87 -1.38
C ALA A 126 5.09 -1.39 -2.64
N LEU A 127 5.37 -0.10 -2.69
CA LEU A 127 6.05 0.58 -3.80
C LEU A 127 7.38 1.15 -3.31
N ALA A 128 8.31 1.38 -4.25
CA ALA A 128 9.62 1.93 -3.91
C ALA A 128 9.49 3.29 -3.22
N TYR A 129 10.21 3.48 -2.12
CA TYR A 129 10.25 4.74 -1.37
C TYR A 129 11.62 5.45 -1.45
N GLN A 130 12.62 4.77 -1.99
CA GLN A 130 13.93 5.35 -2.27
C GLN A 130 13.81 6.40 -3.39
N ASN A 131 14.75 7.33 -3.50
CA ASN A 131 14.84 8.33 -4.57
C ASN A 131 13.70 9.38 -4.65
N ASN A 132 12.99 9.64 -3.55
CA ASN A 132 11.90 10.64 -3.50
C ASN A 132 10.79 10.41 -4.55
N GLU A 133 10.49 9.14 -4.82
CA GLU A 133 9.45 8.72 -5.76
C GLU A 133 8.08 9.28 -5.36
N LYS A 134 7.33 9.77 -6.36
CA LYS A 134 5.97 10.31 -6.17
C LYS A 134 4.98 9.44 -6.90
N TYR A 135 3.83 9.24 -6.30
CA TYR A 135 2.77 8.42 -6.87
C TYR A 135 1.47 9.21 -6.96
N LYS A 136 0.61 8.77 -7.88
CA LYS A 136 -0.77 9.24 -7.94
C LYS A 136 -1.69 8.08 -8.26
N ALA A 137 -2.70 7.88 -7.42
CA ALA A 137 -3.79 6.96 -7.69
C ALA A 137 -4.86 7.69 -8.50
N TYR A 138 -5.21 7.15 -9.66
CA TYR A 138 -6.28 7.62 -10.53
C TYR A 138 -7.43 6.63 -10.49
N LEU A 139 -8.61 7.11 -10.15
CA LEU A 139 -9.82 6.31 -10.05
C LEU A 139 -10.92 6.93 -10.90
N GLN A 140 -11.68 6.07 -11.56
CA GLN A 140 -12.87 6.47 -12.30
C GLN A 140 -14.03 5.54 -11.94
N ILE A 141 -15.14 6.13 -11.52
CA ILE A 141 -16.45 5.49 -11.46
C ILE A 141 -17.20 5.89 -12.72
N TRP A 142 -17.85 4.95 -13.39
CA TRP A 142 -18.71 5.23 -14.54
C TRP A 142 -20.02 4.45 -14.45
N ASP A 143 -21.05 4.99 -15.07
CA ASP A 143 -22.32 4.31 -15.26
C ASP A 143 -22.23 3.35 -16.45
N LYS A 144 -22.45 2.04 -16.25
CA LYS A 144 -22.48 1.09 -17.37
C LYS A 144 -23.77 1.19 -18.21
N LYS A 145 -24.78 1.92 -17.74
CA LYS A 145 -26.10 2.10 -18.38
C LYS A 145 -26.43 3.56 -18.70
N GLY A 146 -25.46 4.46 -18.54
CA GLY A 146 -25.59 5.88 -18.83
C GLY A 146 -24.23 6.52 -19.14
N GLU A 147 -24.20 7.83 -19.24
CA GLU A 147 -22.98 8.58 -19.62
C GLU A 147 -22.20 9.14 -18.41
N GLY A 148 -22.76 8.97 -17.21
CA GLY A 148 -22.23 9.57 -15.99
C GLY A 148 -20.84 9.04 -15.62
N LYS A 149 -19.96 9.95 -15.18
CA LYS A 149 -18.59 9.66 -14.75
C LYS A 149 -18.23 10.43 -13.48
N PHE A 150 -17.39 9.85 -12.65
CA PHE A 150 -16.77 10.51 -11.50
C PHE A 150 -15.31 10.11 -11.45
N ASN A 151 -14.41 11.09 -11.41
CA ASN A 151 -12.97 10.86 -11.34
C ASN A 151 -12.44 11.30 -9.98
N TYR A 152 -11.45 10.57 -9.47
CA TYR A 152 -10.74 10.89 -8.24
C TYR A 152 -9.24 10.66 -8.41
N GLU A 153 -8.45 11.64 -7.99
CA GLU A 153 -6.99 11.60 -8.01
C GLU A 153 -6.46 11.78 -6.60
N LEU A 154 -5.59 10.89 -6.15
CA LEU A 154 -4.89 11.02 -4.87
C LEU A 154 -3.37 11.02 -5.10
N PRO A 155 -2.69 12.17 -4.99
CA PRO A 155 -1.24 12.19 -4.96
C PRO A 155 -0.76 11.64 -3.62
N PHE A 156 0.26 10.79 -3.62
CA PHE A 156 0.82 10.20 -2.40
C PHE A 156 2.31 9.88 -2.51
N THR A 157 2.96 9.66 -1.37
CA THR A 157 4.35 9.20 -1.24
C THR A 157 4.41 7.95 -0.36
N ILE A 158 5.48 7.17 -0.51
CA ILE A 158 5.77 6.05 0.38
C ILE A 158 6.97 6.41 1.26
N LYS A 159 6.93 6.05 2.53
CA LYS A 159 8.07 6.12 3.45
C LYS A 159 8.41 4.76 4.05
N GLU A 160 9.61 4.68 4.57
CA GLU A 160 10.09 3.51 5.31
C GLU A 160 9.25 3.26 6.58
N ASN A 161 9.25 2.02 7.04
CA ASN A 161 8.63 1.63 8.30
C ASN A 161 9.62 1.80 9.46
N ASP A 162 9.34 2.76 10.34
CA ASP A 162 10.20 3.11 11.48
C ASP A 162 10.21 2.05 12.61
N LEU A 163 9.46 0.95 12.47
CA LEU A 163 9.47 -0.14 13.45
C LEU A 163 10.87 -0.76 13.60
N LEU A 164 11.62 -0.87 12.50
CA LEU A 164 12.93 -1.52 12.48
C LEU A 164 14.04 -0.47 12.40
N LYS A 165 14.99 -0.55 13.33
CA LYS A 165 16.25 0.16 13.21
C LYS A 165 17.26 -0.71 12.49
N ILE A 166 17.69 -0.27 11.30
CA ILE A 166 18.64 -0.97 10.44
C ILE A 166 19.98 -0.25 10.49
N THR A 167 21.06 -1.00 10.68
CA THR A 167 22.44 -0.53 10.51
C THR A 167 23.09 -1.41 9.46
N ASN A 168 23.62 -0.81 8.40
CA ASN A 168 24.17 -1.51 7.27
C ASN A 168 25.64 -1.11 7.06
N ASN A 169 26.49 -2.12 6.86
CA ASN A 169 27.88 -2.00 6.48
C ASN A 169 28.07 -2.75 5.16
N ASP A 170 27.88 -2.05 4.04
CA ASP A 170 28.18 -2.50 2.67
C ASP A 170 27.51 -3.83 2.21
N ILE A 171 26.27 -4.09 2.63
CA ILE A 171 25.40 -5.08 1.97
C ILE A 171 24.24 -4.33 1.32
N GLU A 172 24.09 -4.47 0.02
CA GLU A 172 22.93 -3.91 -0.69
C GLU A 172 21.66 -4.70 -0.33
N TYR A 173 20.53 -4.01 -0.19
CA TYR A 173 19.21 -4.62 0.02
C TYR A 173 18.11 -3.75 -0.58
N THR A 174 16.98 -4.36 -0.92
CA THR A 174 15.80 -3.64 -1.44
C THR A 174 14.89 -3.20 -0.30
N ASN A 175 14.47 -4.14 0.58
CA ASN A 175 13.59 -3.86 1.72
C ASN A 175 13.94 -4.77 2.91
N ILE A 176 13.65 -4.27 4.12
CA ILE A 176 13.67 -5.08 5.35
C ILE A 176 12.42 -4.75 6.16
N TYR A 177 11.63 -5.76 6.49
CA TYR A 177 10.40 -5.58 7.24
C TYR A 177 10.02 -6.82 8.06
N LEU A 178 9.23 -6.60 9.11
CA LEU A 178 8.62 -7.65 9.89
C LEU A 178 7.22 -7.93 9.34
N TRP A 179 6.98 -9.14 8.88
CA TRP A 179 5.70 -9.59 8.33
C TRP A 179 4.91 -10.36 9.38
N ASN A 180 3.62 -10.05 9.53
CA ASN A 180 2.67 -10.86 10.27
C ASN A 180 1.98 -11.82 9.30
N GLU A 181 2.38 -13.08 9.37
CA GLU A 181 1.90 -14.13 8.47
C GLU A 181 0.45 -14.53 8.77
N THR A 182 0.01 -14.39 10.02
CA THR A 182 -1.39 -14.65 10.41
C THR A 182 -2.34 -13.61 9.82
N LEU A 183 -1.97 -12.32 9.87
CA LEU A 183 -2.78 -11.22 9.37
C LEU A 183 -2.50 -10.87 7.89
N LYS A 184 -1.49 -11.47 7.27
CA LYS A 184 -1.05 -11.23 5.89
C LYS A 184 -0.77 -9.74 5.61
N GLN A 185 0.00 -9.13 6.51
CA GLN A 185 0.42 -7.72 6.40
C GLN A 185 1.73 -7.46 7.17
N PRO A 186 2.47 -6.39 6.86
CA PRO A 186 3.60 -5.97 7.68
C PRO A 186 3.15 -5.57 9.09
N VAL A 187 4.10 -5.61 10.03
CA VAL A 187 3.92 -5.10 11.38
C VAL A 187 4.25 -3.61 11.37
N PHE A 188 3.31 -2.80 11.85
CA PHE A 188 3.43 -1.34 11.89
C PHE A 188 3.49 -0.79 13.32
N ASP A 189 3.16 -1.62 14.32
CA ASP A 189 3.10 -1.23 15.72
C ASP A 189 3.95 -2.20 16.57
N LYS A 190 4.50 -1.69 17.67
CA LYS A 190 5.31 -2.50 18.59
C LYS A 190 4.48 -3.56 19.31
N ASN A 191 3.18 -3.32 19.50
CA ASN A 191 2.25 -4.23 20.14
C ASN A 191 1.88 -5.36 19.18
N ILE A 192 2.22 -6.58 19.58
CA ILE A 192 1.99 -7.78 18.79
C ILE A 192 1.34 -8.87 19.64
N SER A 193 0.57 -9.74 19.00
CA SER A 193 0.00 -10.91 19.66
C SER A 193 0.99 -12.08 19.62
N PRO A 194 1.20 -12.81 20.74
CA PRO A 194 2.03 -14.01 20.76
C PRO A 194 1.44 -15.16 19.94
N GLU A 195 0.14 -15.12 19.65
CA GLU A 195 -0.56 -16.15 18.86
C GLU A 195 -0.32 -15.99 17.35
N HIS A 196 0.27 -14.87 16.93
CA HIS A 196 0.59 -14.63 15.52
C HIS A 196 1.97 -15.18 15.16
N LEU A 197 2.10 -15.65 13.91
CA LEU A 197 3.37 -16.00 13.31
C LEU A 197 3.98 -14.76 12.65
N PHE A 198 5.23 -14.45 13.00
CA PHE A 198 5.96 -13.36 12.39
C PHE A 198 7.14 -13.87 11.58
N ILE A 199 7.50 -13.13 10.54
CA ILE A 199 8.63 -13.44 9.66
C ILE A 199 9.38 -12.14 9.44
N LEU A 200 10.63 -12.05 9.91
CA LEU A 200 11.53 -11.00 9.46
C LEU A 200 12.01 -11.35 8.05
N ILE A 201 11.88 -10.42 7.11
CA ILE A 201 12.23 -10.60 5.70
C ILE A 201 13.26 -9.54 5.31
N ILE A 202 14.35 -9.98 4.68
CA ILE A 202 15.35 -9.15 4.01
C ILE A 202 15.29 -9.50 2.52
N GLU A 203 14.96 -8.54 1.67
CA GLU A 203 14.82 -8.70 0.22
C GLU A 203 16.03 -8.12 -0.51
N GLY A 204 16.48 -8.77 -1.59
CA GLY A 204 17.49 -8.20 -2.47
C GLY A 204 18.90 -8.13 -1.88
N ALA A 205 19.25 -9.00 -0.92
CA ALA A 205 20.56 -8.97 -0.29
C ALA A 205 21.68 -9.28 -1.30
N LYS A 206 22.60 -8.34 -1.51
CA LYS A 206 23.69 -8.41 -2.50
C LYS A 206 25.00 -7.84 -1.95
N GLY A 207 26.09 -8.12 -2.66
CA GLY A 207 27.41 -7.53 -2.38
C GLY A 207 28.28 -8.32 -1.42
N LEU A 208 27.85 -9.51 -0.97
CA LEU A 208 28.70 -10.43 -0.20
C LEU A 208 29.89 -10.93 -1.05
N GLU A 209 31.00 -11.26 -0.40
CA GLU A 209 32.20 -11.73 -1.09
C GLU A 209 32.06 -13.16 -1.63
N LEU A 210 32.41 -13.31 -2.91
CA LEU A 210 32.38 -14.59 -3.59
C LEU A 210 33.64 -15.40 -3.28
N SER A 211 33.44 -16.66 -2.91
CA SER A 211 34.47 -17.70 -2.94
C SER A 211 33.88 -18.90 -3.68
N ASP A 212 34.57 -19.35 -4.74
CA ASP A 212 34.13 -20.46 -5.58
C ASP A 212 32.68 -20.32 -6.10
N ASN A 213 32.33 -19.12 -6.57
CA ASN A 213 30.98 -18.73 -7.05
C ASN A 213 29.85 -18.81 -6.00
N LYS A 214 30.20 -18.91 -4.72
CA LYS A 214 29.27 -18.93 -3.60
C LYS A 214 29.57 -17.84 -2.60
N VAL A 215 28.61 -17.55 -1.74
CA VAL A 215 28.77 -16.64 -0.59
C VAL A 215 28.57 -17.40 0.70
N PHE A 216 29.13 -16.90 1.79
CA PHE A 216 29.13 -17.58 3.10
C PHE A 216 28.45 -16.68 4.15
N PRO A 217 27.12 -16.52 4.09
CA PRO A 217 26.38 -15.70 5.03
C PRO A 217 26.13 -16.41 6.36
N VAL A 218 26.23 -15.66 7.45
CA VAL A 218 25.71 -16.01 8.78
C VAL A 218 24.49 -15.15 9.05
N PHE A 219 23.33 -15.77 9.23
CA PHE A 219 22.11 -15.05 9.59
C PHE A 219 21.64 -15.45 10.99
N SER A 220 21.93 -14.59 11.97
CA SER A 220 21.56 -14.83 13.38
C SER A 220 20.26 -14.11 13.76
N LEU A 221 19.56 -14.67 14.74
CA LEU A 221 18.31 -14.16 15.29
C LEU A 221 18.27 -14.37 16.80
N GLU A 222 18.16 -13.28 17.55
CA GLU A 222 17.97 -13.28 18.99
C GLU A 222 16.73 -12.48 19.36
N LEU A 223 15.90 -13.04 20.25
CA LEU A 223 14.78 -12.36 20.88
C LEU A 223 14.88 -12.57 22.38
N SER A 224 15.04 -11.48 23.12
CA SER A 224 15.24 -11.51 24.58
C SER A 224 14.19 -10.67 25.28
N ASP A 225 13.71 -11.11 26.43
CA ASP A 225 12.80 -10.35 27.28
C ASP A 225 13.53 -9.24 28.07
N ASN A 226 12.79 -8.36 28.75
CA ASN A 226 13.39 -7.23 29.48
C ASN A 226 14.22 -7.65 30.71
N LYS A 227 14.19 -8.93 31.11
CA LYS A 227 15.01 -9.50 32.20
C LYS A 227 16.25 -10.23 31.66
N GLY A 228 16.46 -10.22 30.35
CA GLY A 228 17.55 -10.94 29.68
C GLY A 228 17.26 -12.42 29.43
N GLY A 229 16.03 -12.87 29.66
CA GLY A 229 15.60 -14.22 29.30
C GLY A 229 15.53 -14.37 27.78
N LYS A 230 16.29 -15.32 27.22
CA LYS A 230 16.29 -15.60 25.79
C LYS A 230 15.04 -16.39 25.40
N ILE A 231 14.20 -15.80 24.55
CA ILE A 231 13.00 -16.43 23.97
C ILE A 231 13.39 -17.18 22.69
N ILE A 232 14.16 -16.51 21.82
CA ILE A 232 14.75 -17.10 20.61
C ILE A 232 16.24 -16.82 20.64
N SER A 233 17.04 -17.84 20.32
CA SER A 233 18.49 -17.71 20.20
C SER A 233 19.00 -18.67 19.14
N ASN A 234 19.05 -18.19 17.89
CA ASN A 234 19.64 -18.92 16.78
C ASN A 234 20.89 -18.21 16.27
N PRO A 235 22.10 -18.78 16.45
CA PRO A 235 23.34 -18.14 16.03
C PRO A 235 23.54 -18.16 14.51
N ASN A 236 22.91 -19.09 13.78
CA ASN A 236 22.96 -19.13 12.32
C ASN A 236 21.79 -19.95 11.73
N LEU A 237 20.77 -19.26 11.23
CA LEU A 237 19.64 -19.81 10.50
C LEU A 237 20.05 -20.49 9.18
N LEU A 238 21.23 -20.18 8.66
CA LEU A 238 21.79 -20.75 7.43
C LEU A 238 22.83 -21.85 7.70
N SER A 239 22.92 -22.36 8.94
CA SER A 239 23.90 -23.39 9.34
C SER A 239 23.86 -24.70 8.53
N ALA A 240 22.75 -24.97 7.82
CA ALA A 240 22.66 -26.10 6.89
C ALA A 240 23.48 -25.91 5.60
N TYR A 241 23.80 -24.68 5.22
CA TYR A 241 24.51 -24.31 3.99
C TYR A 241 26.02 -24.16 4.20
N LYS A 242 26.66 -25.16 4.82
CA LYS A 242 28.11 -25.14 5.11
C LYS A 242 28.98 -24.99 3.87
N GLU A 243 28.50 -25.51 2.74
CA GLU A 243 29.19 -25.45 1.45
C GLU A 243 28.99 -24.11 0.73
N GLY A 244 28.44 -23.10 1.39
CA GLY A 244 28.10 -21.81 0.82
C GLY A 244 26.70 -21.77 0.18
N VAL A 245 26.21 -20.56 -0.05
CA VAL A 245 24.90 -20.24 -0.61
C VAL A 245 25.07 -19.68 -2.02
N ASP A 246 24.16 -20.03 -2.93
CA ASP A 246 24.06 -19.36 -4.23
C ASP A 246 23.68 -17.89 -4.00
N PRO A 247 24.49 -16.91 -4.46
CA PRO A 247 24.17 -15.49 -4.29
C PRO A 247 22.75 -15.13 -4.73
N LYS A 248 22.24 -15.75 -5.82
CA LYS A 248 20.89 -15.49 -6.33
C LYS A 248 19.79 -15.92 -5.37
N ALA A 249 20.05 -16.90 -4.49
CA ALA A 249 19.09 -17.31 -3.48
C ALA A 249 18.88 -16.19 -2.43
N LEU A 250 19.93 -15.44 -2.10
CA LEU A 250 19.86 -14.30 -1.17
C LEU A 250 19.20 -13.07 -1.80
N GLU A 251 19.33 -12.90 -3.12
CA GLU A 251 18.67 -11.80 -3.85
C GLU A 251 17.14 -11.89 -3.78
N ASN A 252 16.58 -13.10 -3.68
CA ASN A 252 15.13 -13.29 -3.61
C ASN A 252 14.59 -12.80 -2.26
N GLN A 253 14.80 -13.61 -1.21
CA GLN A 253 14.42 -13.25 0.15
C GLN A 253 15.18 -14.12 1.15
N LEU A 254 15.67 -13.48 2.21
CA LEU A 254 16.17 -14.15 3.41
C LEU A 254 15.14 -13.97 4.52
N THR A 255 14.76 -15.07 5.18
CA THR A 255 13.64 -15.04 6.14
C THR A 255 14.01 -15.66 7.48
N ALA A 256 13.45 -15.08 8.55
CA ALA A 256 13.60 -15.53 9.92
C ALA A 256 12.21 -15.63 10.56
N LYS A 257 11.75 -16.86 10.84
CA LYS A 257 10.46 -17.09 11.52
C LYS A 257 10.58 -16.81 13.01
N ILE A 258 9.59 -16.11 13.54
CA ILE A 258 9.47 -15.72 14.94
C ILE A 258 8.10 -16.19 15.43
N SER A 259 8.11 -17.11 16.38
CA SER A 259 6.92 -17.58 17.08
C SER A 259 7.17 -17.56 18.58
N PHE A 260 6.10 -17.38 19.35
CA PHE A 260 6.17 -17.30 20.81
C PHE A 260 5.66 -18.61 21.42
N SER A 261 6.38 -19.13 22.40
CA SER A 261 5.89 -20.23 23.23
C SER A 261 4.98 -19.69 24.33
N LYS A 262 4.03 -20.52 24.78
CA LYS A 262 3.18 -20.17 25.93
C LYS A 262 4.04 -19.99 27.17
N GLY A 263 3.90 -18.86 27.86
CA GLY A 263 4.67 -18.55 29.05
C GLY A 263 4.57 -17.07 29.43
N LYS A 264 5.07 -16.73 30.61
CA LYS A 264 5.13 -15.33 31.05
C LYS A 264 6.32 -14.64 30.39
N ILE A 265 6.05 -13.72 29.48
CA ILE A 265 7.06 -12.92 28.79
C ILE A 265 7.15 -11.54 29.46
N SER A 266 8.37 -11.08 29.73
CA SER A 266 8.59 -9.77 30.35
C SER A 266 8.83 -8.70 29.29
N ASN A 267 7.85 -7.81 29.06
CA ASN A 267 7.91 -6.76 28.04
C ASN A 267 8.73 -5.52 28.45
N PRO A 268 9.32 -4.78 27.50
CA PRO A 268 9.38 -5.07 26.06
C PRO A 268 10.44 -6.14 25.75
N CYS A 269 10.23 -6.89 24.67
CA CYS A 269 11.21 -7.82 24.12
C CYS A 269 12.06 -7.14 23.07
N LYS A 270 13.37 -7.41 23.11
CA LYS A 270 14.34 -6.90 22.14
C LYS A 270 14.60 -7.96 21.07
N LEU A 271 14.28 -7.64 19.83
CA LEU A 271 14.64 -8.44 18.66
C LEU A 271 15.94 -7.91 18.06
N VAL A 272 16.89 -8.79 17.81
CA VAL A 272 18.13 -8.51 17.08
C VAL A 272 18.30 -9.59 16.02
N ALA A 273 18.36 -9.19 14.75
CA ALA A 273 18.76 -10.06 13.66
C ALA A 273 20.01 -9.49 12.99
N LYS A 274 20.94 -10.37 12.61
CA LYS A 274 22.19 -9.95 11.99
C LYS A 274 22.55 -10.87 10.84
N LEU A 275 22.61 -10.31 9.63
CA LEU A 275 23.17 -10.94 8.44
C LEU A 275 24.62 -10.46 8.31
N LYS A 276 25.58 -11.39 8.33
CA LYS A 276 27.01 -11.11 8.20
C LYS A 276 27.60 -11.96 7.09
N ASP A 277 28.55 -11.40 6.34
CA ASP A 277 29.42 -12.17 5.45
C ASP A 277 30.60 -12.75 6.24
N GLU A 278 30.82 -14.06 6.18
CA GLU A 278 31.97 -14.69 6.87
C GLU A 278 33.32 -14.27 6.28
N ASN A 279 33.34 -13.92 4.99
CA ASN A 279 34.56 -13.63 4.25
C ASN A 279 34.97 -12.15 4.32
N SER A 280 34.12 -11.27 4.86
CA SER A 280 34.38 -9.84 4.91
C SER A 280 33.85 -9.18 6.20
N SER A 281 33.99 -7.86 6.30
CA SER A 281 33.39 -7.07 7.39
C SER A 281 31.92 -6.70 7.13
N LYS A 282 31.36 -7.10 5.98
CA LYS A 282 30.03 -6.67 5.54
C LYS A 282 28.94 -7.27 6.43
N GLU A 283 27.99 -6.42 6.86
CA GLU A 283 26.90 -6.85 7.71
C GLU A 283 25.68 -5.93 7.68
N ILE A 284 24.50 -6.52 7.93
CA ILE A 284 23.26 -5.81 8.25
C ILE A 284 22.85 -6.24 9.66
N THR A 285 22.60 -5.25 10.51
CA THR A 285 22.00 -5.46 11.83
C THR A 285 20.62 -4.81 11.86
N VAL A 286 19.60 -5.60 12.20
CA VAL A 286 18.22 -5.19 12.36
C VAL A 286 17.84 -5.29 13.83
N THR A 287 17.30 -4.22 14.40
CA THR A 287 16.88 -4.19 15.80
C THR A 287 15.49 -3.58 15.95
N THR A 288 14.71 -4.10 16.90
CA THR A 288 13.44 -3.50 17.30
C THR A 288 13.04 -3.93 18.71
N GLU A 289 12.09 -3.20 19.30
CA GLU A 289 11.45 -3.52 20.56
C GLU A 289 9.97 -3.84 20.31
N LEU A 290 9.54 -5.00 20.80
CA LEU A 290 8.17 -5.51 20.64
C LEU A 290 7.53 -5.68 22.01
N VAL A 291 6.24 -5.33 22.11
CA VAL A 291 5.41 -5.54 23.28
C VAL A 291 4.44 -6.66 22.96
N ILE A 292 4.57 -7.79 23.64
CA ILE A 292 3.79 -8.99 23.38
C ILE A 292 2.61 -9.02 24.35
N ASN A 293 1.39 -8.93 23.82
CA ASN A 293 0.14 -8.83 24.59
C ASN A 293 -0.72 -10.09 24.50
#